data_AF-A0A427DYY3-F1
#
_entry.id   AF-A0A427DYY3-F1
#
_cell.length_a   1.000
_cell.length_b   1.000
_cell.length_c   1.000
_cell.angle_alpha   90.00
_cell.angle_beta   90.00
_cell.angle_gamma   90.00
#
_symmetry.space_group_name_H-M   'P 1'
#
loop_
_entity.id
_entity.type
_entity.pdbx_description
1 polymer ?
#
loop_
_entity_poly.entity_id
_entity_poly.type
_entity_poly.pdbx_seq_one_letter_code
_entity_poly.pdbx_strand_id
1 'polypeptide(L)'
;MESSPANSGDEQSSIMSFDKSSAAVWVAIGLLLVETFSGALRFYFDKAGIGPLLYLPKVGCVLLFVMELRTYKAGRLFWIFMMIWLLSGMLAMLHRASLSNLAFSLFALSPLLFGIVCSQHLLHRKKLLCWGVAFCMAASLVGLALDKFGAVPWKGYSYLVGDTQLSANTAWSADEQDRAAGFARVSNVLSIMLALYTIYLLMFIRSGVARLALSAVAMYAIVLTTSKAPAAAFALTMGLLFIQRMTWTCRILCVVVVAFGLLLPTLGLMHHFDMRTVSEGGSSLASLYDRLNNTWPRLVDFMNLQGWGLTGAGFGMVGSTMAIFPVPGSDILLGADSSAVYLWAMLGVVGVLLYLLQIPMLFKLINDSSRIGRMLLATGFCWCLIGWTTDMFEVAVANLFIGLAAGYVLAAARVEDVPQPRQRELKLNTLSAPY
;
A
#
# COMPACT_ATOMS: atom_id res chain seq x y z
N MET A 1 12.34 -64.03 13.64
CA MET A 1 12.10 -63.52 15.00
C MET A 1 12.69 -62.13 15.04
N GLU A 2 11.95 -61.14 14.55
CA GLU A 2 10.99 -60.32 15.33
C GLU A 2 11.74 -59.40 16.30
N SER A 3 11.60 -58.08 16.29
CA SER A 3 10.51 -57.23 15.81
C SER A 3 10.99 -55.78 15.63
N SER A 4 10.51 -55.12 14.57
CA SER A 4 10.46 -53.65 14.46
C SER A 4 9.24 -53.13 15.21
N PRO A 5 9.31 -51.97 15.87
CA PRO A 5 8.16 -51.08 16.04
C PRO A 5 8.27 -50.00 14.95
N ALA A 6 7.55 -50.07 13.83
CA ALA A 6 6.12 -49.74 13.71
C ALA A 6 5.74 -48.45 14.45
N ASN A 7 5.93 -47.33 13.76
CA ASN A 7 4.84 -46.44 13.36
C ASN A 7 3.70 -46.28 14.40
N SER A 8 3.86 -45.35 15.33
CA SER A 8 2.75 -44.62 15.95
C SER A 8 2.73 -43.23 15.30
N GLY A 9 1.86 -42.89 14.36
CA GLY A 9 0.43 -43.19 14.38
C GLY A 9 -0.26 -42.17 15.28
N ASP A 10 -0.69 -41.07 14.66
CA ASP A 10 -1.74 -40.17 15.14
C ASP A 10 -1.44 -39.31 16.38
N GLU A 11 -0.58 -38.30 16.22
CA GLU A 11 -1.00 -36.99 16.74
C GLU A 11 -2.25 -36.60 15.96
N GLN A 12 -3.39 -36.88 16.58
CA GLN A 12 -4.70 -36.39 16.19
C GLN A 12 -4.55 -34.97 15.67
N SER A 13 -4.76 -34.84 14.37
CA SER A 13 -5.04 -33.59 13.69
C SER A 13 -6.22 -32.95 14.40
N SER A 14 -5.91 -32.13 15.40
CA SER A 14 -6.86 -31.26 16.06
C SER A 14 -7.55 -30.46 14.97
N ILE A 15 -8.85 -30.72 14.80
CA ILE A 15 -9.77 -30.01 13.91
C ILE A 15 -9.80 -28.49 14.24
N MET A 16 -9.10 -28.03 15.28
CA MET A 16 -8.93 -26.64 15.68
C MET A 16 -7.48 -26.20 15.96
N SER A 17 -6.45 -26.81 15.35
CA SER A 17 -5.15 -26.12 15.31
C SER A 17 -5.24 -24.96 14.30
N PHE A 18 -5.66 -23.78 14.75
CA PHE A 18 -5.70 -22.58 13.92
C PHE A 18 -4.28 -22.25 13.44
N ASP A 19 -3.96 -22.62 12.20
CA ASP A 19 -2.71 -22.26 11.55
C ASP A 19 -2.65 -20.72 11.46
N LYS A 20 -1.65 -20.10 12.11
CA LYS A 20 -1.42 -18.65 12.08
C LYS A 20 -1.42 -18.11 10.65
N SER A 21 -0.95 -18.90 9.70
CA SER A 21 -0.92 -18.55 8.28
C SER A 21 -2.33 -18.40 7.70
N SER A 22 -3.26 -19.28 8.09
CA SER A 22 -4.66 -19.22 7.68
C SER A 22 -5.35 -18.00 8.27
N ALA A 23 -5.12 -17.69 9.55
CA ALA A 23 -5.67 -16.49 10.19
C ALA A 23 -5.20 -15.20 9.49
N ALA A 24 -3.89 -15.09 9.20
CA ALA A 24 -3.34 -13.93 8.50
C ALA A 24 -3.97 -13.74 7.10
N VAL A 25 -4.13 -14.82 6.33
CA VAL A 25 -4.73 -14.71 5.00
C VAL A 25 -6.21 -14.35 5.07
N TRP A 26 -6.97 -14.88 6.03
CA TRP A 26 -8.37 -14.49 6.22
C TRP A 26 -8.53 -13.03 6.65
N VAL A 27 -7.64 -12.51 7.51
CA VAL A 27 -7.62 -11.08 7.86
C VAL A 27 -7.32 -10.22 6.63
N ALA A 28 -6.33 -10.61 5.81
CA ALA A 28 -6.03 -9.91 4.57
C ALA A 28 -7.22 -9.93 3.60
N ILE A 29 -7.84 -11.09 3.38
CA ILE A 29 -9.02 -11.21 2.52
C ILE A 29 -10.19 -10.38 3.06
N GLY A 30 -10.43 -10.42 4.37
CA GLY A 30 -11.44 -9.59 5.02
C GLY A 30 -11.20 -8.10 4.79
N LEU A 31 -9.95 -7.65 4.88
CA LEU A 31 -9.58 -6.26 4.59
C LEU A 31 -9.86 -5.92 3.12
N LEU A 32 -9.46 -6.77 2.17
CA LEU A 32 -9.72 -6.56 0.74
C LEU A 32 -11.23 -6.48 0.45
N LEU A 33 -12.02 -7.36 1.04
CA LEU A 33 -13.48 -7.38 0.89
C LEU A 33 -14.10 -6.09 1.43
N VAL A 34 -13.76 -5.71 2.67
CA VAL A 34 -14.30 -4.48 3.26
C VAL A 34 -13.94 -3.26 2.43
N GLU A 35 -12.69 -3.16 1.97
CA GLU A 35 -12.24 -2.02 1.19
C GLU A 35 -12.91 -1.99 -0.20
N THR A 36 -13.01 -3.14 -0.88
CA THR A 36 -13.68 -3.26 -2.20
C THR A 36 -15.18 -2.93 -2.12
N PHE A 37 -15.86 -3.36 -1.06
CA PHE A 37 -17.29 -3.06 -0.86
C PHE A 37 -17.54 -1.87 0.07
N SER A 38 -16.54 -1.01 0.29
CA SER A 38 -16.57 -0.03 1.36
C SER A 38 -17.72 0.98 1.27
N GLY A 39 -18.18 1.36 0.08
CA GLY A 39 -19.34 2.23 -0.09
C GLY A 39 -20.65 1.50 0.21
N ALA A 40 -20.84 0.31 -0.36
CA ALA A 40 -22.05 -0.49 -0.15
C ALA A 40 -22.18 -0.96 1.31
N LEU A 41 -21.11 -1.50 1.89
CA LEU A 41 -21.11 -1.99 3.27
C LEU A 41 -21.35 -0.88 4.28
N ARG A 42 -20.80 0.33 4.07
CA ARG A 42 -21.10 1.50 4.92
C ARG A 42 -22.58 1.82 4.92
N PHE A 43 -23.21 1.87 3.75
CA PHE A 43 -24.63 2.14 3.65
C PHE A 43 -25.49 1.09 4.37
N TYR A 44 -25.22 -0.20 4.15
CA TYR A 44 -26.03 -1.26 4.75
C TYR A 44 -25.76 -1.43 6.26
N PHE A 45 -24.51 -1.29 6.70
CA PHE A 45 -24.16 -1.47 8.12
C PHE A 45 -24.59 -0.28 8.96
N ASP A 46 -24.60 0.94 8.39
CA ASP A 46 -25.17 2.11 9.04
C ASP A 46 -26.68 1.93 9.29
N LYS A 47 -27.43 1.52 8.26
CA LYS A 47 -28.86 1.20 8.39
C LYS A 47 -29.16 0.11 9.42
N ALA A 48 -28.25 -0.84 9.59
CA ALA A 48 -28.40 -1.93 10.55
C ALA A 48 -27.82 -1.60 11.94
N GLY A 49 -27.25 -0.41 12.15
CA GLY A 49 -26.63 -0.01 13.43
C GLY A 49 -25.35 -0.76 13.79
N ILE A 50 -24.74 -1.47 12.82
CA ILE A 50 -23.55 -2.32 12.99
C ILE A 50 -22.33 -1.76 12.24
N GLY A 51 -22.31 -0.45 11.99
CA GLY A 51 -21.19 0.28 11.35
C GLY A 51 -19.79 -0.08 11.88
N PRO A 52 -19.58 -0.30 13.19
CA PRO A 52 -18.27 -0.68 13.73
C PRO A 52 -17.68 -1.98 13.14
N LEU A 53 -18.51 -2.91 12.65
CA LEU A 53 -18.02 -4.20 12.12
C LEU A 53 -17.14 -4.03 10.87
N LEU A 54 -17.26 -2.91 10.15
CA LEU A 54 -16.40 -2.59 9.00
C LEU A 54 -14.92 -2.51 9.38
N TYR A 55 -14.63 -2.18 10.64
CA TYR A 55 -13.27 -1.97 11.11
C TYR A 55 -12.61 -3.26 11.59
N LEU A 56 -13.35 -4.38 11.71
CA LEU A 56 -12.85 -5.65 12.22
C LEU A 56 -11.61 -6.17 11.49
N PRO A 57 -11.50 -6.15 10.14
CA PRO A 57 -10.29 -6.63 9.49
C PRO A 57 -9.05 -5.80 9.82
N LYS A 58 -9.20 -4.47 9.97
CA LYS A 58 -8.09 -3.59 10.38
C LYS A 58 -7.70 -3.83 11.84
N VAL A 59 -8.66 -4.08 12.73
CA VAL A 59 -8.38 -4.55 14.10
C VAL A 59 -7.61 -5.88 14.04
N GLY A 60 -8.00 -6.80 13.17
CA GLY A 60 -7.27 -8.04 12.90
C GLY A 60 -5.83 -7.80 12.46
N CYS A 61 -5.58 -6.82 11.58
CA CYS A 61 -4.22 -6.41 11.18
C CYS A 61 -3.40 -5.94 12.39
N VAL A 62 -3.96 -5.10 13.26
CA VAL A 62 -3.29 -4.62 14.48
C VAL A 62 -2.99 -5.79 15.43
N LEU A 63 -3.97 -6.65 15.70
CA LEU A 63 -3.80 -7.78 16.62
C LEU A 63 -2.72 -8.75 16.12
N LEU A 64 -2.77 -9.15 14.85
CA LEU A 64 -1.77 -10.05 14.28
C LEU A 64 -0.39 -9.41 14.20
N PHE A 65 -0.31 -8.11 13.90
CA PHE A 65 0.95 -7.37 13.98
C PHE A 65 1.55 -7.43 15.38
N VAL A 66 0.78 -7.11 16.43
CA VAL A 66 1.25 -7.12 17.83
C VAL A 66 1.63 -8.53 18.29
N MET A 67 0.83 -9.55 17.93
CA MET A 67 1.11 -10.93 18.28
C MET A 67 2.40 -11.44 17.62
N GLU A 68 2.55 -11.16 16.32
CA GLU A 68 3.71 -11.64 15.56
C GLU A 68 4.98 -10.86 15.90
N LEU A 69 4.87 -9.60 16.37
CA LEU A 69 6.02 -8.81 16.82
C LEU A 69 6.84 -9.52 17.91
N ARG A 70 6.21 -10.37 18.74
CA ARG A 70 6.88 -11.15 19.80
C ARG A 70 7.79 -12.25 19.24
N THR A 71 7.40 -12.85 18.13
CA THR A 71 8.15 -13.93 17.46
C THR A 71 8.99 -13.41 16.29
N TYR A 72 8.74 -12.19 15.85
CA TYR A 72 9.38 -11.58 14.71
C TYR A 72 10.84 -11.24 15.03
N LYS A 73 11.77 -12.01 14.47
CA LYS A 73 13.21 -11.76 14.55
C LYS A 73 13.65 -10.56 13.69
N ALA A 74 13.17 -9.37 14.03
CA ALA A 74 13.41 -8.15 13.25
C ALA A 74 14.90 -7.76 13.18
N GLY A 75 15.36 -7.36 11.99
CA GLY A 75 16.67 -6.76 11.81
C GLY A 75 16.75 -5.38 12.46
N ARG A 76 17.96 -4.87 12.68
CA ARG A 76 18.21 -3.57 13.37
C ARG A 76 17.42 -2.41 12.73
N LEU A 77 17.36 -2.37 11.40
CA LEU A 77 16.66 -1.31 10.66
C LEU A 77 15.16 -1.23 11.00
N PHE A 78 14.51 -2.37 11.21
CA PHE A 78 13.09 -2.42 11.58
C PHE A 78 12.86 -1.78 12.96
N TRP A 79 13.70 -2.09 13.94
CA TRP A 79 13.58 -1.51 15.28
C TRP A 79 13.92 -0.03 15.33
N ILE A 80 14.91 0.41 14.55
CA ILE A 80 15.20 1.84 14.36
C ILE A 80 13.97 2.56 13.79
N PHE A 81 13.31 1.97 12.79
CA PHE A 81 12.09 2.52 12.20
C PHE A 81 10.94 2.60 13.22
N MET A 82 10.71 1.56 14.02
CA MET A 82 9.72 1.58 15.10
C MET A 82 10.03 2.65 16.16
N MET A 83 11.30 2.83 16.51
CA MET A 83 11.74 3.88 17.45
C MET A 83 11.49 5.28 16.89
N ILE A 84 11.79 5.50 15.60
CA ILE A 84 11.52 6.77 14.91
C ILE A 84 10.03 7.09 14.93
N TRP A 85 9.16 6.10 14.67
CA TRP A 85 7.71 6.27 14.74
C TRP A 85 7.23 6.62 16.15
N LEU A 86 7.79 5.97 17.17
CA LEU A 86 7.47 6.28 18.56
C LEU A 86 7.87 7.72 18.93
N LEU A 87 9.10 8.13 18.58
CA LEU A 87 9.60 9.49 18.81
C LEU A 87 8.76 10.53 18.06
N SER A 88 8.37 10.22 16.82
CA SER A 88 7.48 11.07 16.03
C SER A 88 6.08 11.19 16.65
N GLY A 89 5.55 10.13 17.27
CA GLY A 89 4.30 10.18 18.02
C GLY A 89 4.39 11.06 19.27
N MET A 90 5.50 10.96 20.02
CA MET A 90 5.75 11.86 21.16
C MET A 90 5.84 13.32 20.72
N LEU A 91 6.48 13.57 19.58
CA LEU A 91 6.57 14.91 18.98
C LEU A 91 5.20 15.43 18.51
N ALA A 92 4.34 14.58 17.93
CA ALA A 92 2.96 14.93 17.62
C ALA A 92 2.19 15.39 18.86
N MET A 93 2.35 14.68 19.99
CA MET A 93 1.69 15.07 21.25
C MET A 93 2.19 16.43 21.76
N LEU A 94 3.48 16.74 21.57
CA LEU A 94 4.02 18.07 21.86
C LEU A 94 3.38 19.14 20.97
N HIS A 95 3.04 18.79 19.73
CA HIS A 95 2.27 19.62 18.80
C HIS A 95 0.75 19.57 19.02
N ARG A 96 0.31 19.15 20.21
CA ARG A 96 -1.09 19.11 20.66
C ARG A 96 -1.94 17.99 20.05
N ALA A 97 -1.34 16.98 19.43
CA ALA A 97 -2.05 15.77 19.05
C ALA A 97 -2.55 15.02 20.29
N SER A 98 -3.77 14.50 20.22
CA SER A 98 -4.30 13.63 21.26
C SER A 98 -3.80 12.19 21.10
N LEU A 99 -3.92 11.36 22.14
CA LEU A 99 -3.62 9.92 22.01
C LEU A 99 -4.51 9.24 20.95
N SER A 100 -5.73 9.75 20.74
CA SER A 100 -6.65 9.27 19.70
C SER A 100 -6.09 9.50 18.30
N ASN A 101 -5.37 10.60 18.06
CA ASN A 101 -4.68 10.85 16.80
C ASN A 101 -3.67 9.75 16.49
N LEU A 102 -2.80 9.44 17.47
CA LEU A 102 -1.77 8.42 17.34
C LEU A 102 -2.39 7.03 17.12
N ALA A 103 -3.40 6.67 17.91
CA ALA A 103 -4.10 5.39 17.80
C ALA A 103 -4.78 5.22 16.43
N PHE A 104 -5.42 6.29 15.93
CA PHE A 104 -6.08 6.26 14.62
C PHE A 104 -5.07 6.20 13.47
N SER A 105 -3.95 6.93 13.54
CA SER A 105 -2.86 6.81 12.56
C SER A 105 -2.27 5.39 12.53
N LEU A 106 -2.06 4.77 13.70
CA LEU A 106 -1.62 3.37 13.78
C LEU A 106 -2.65 2.43 13.17
N PHE A 107 -3.94 2.67 13.41
CA PHE A 107 -5.02 1.90 12.82
C PHE A 107 -5.06 2.05 11.29
N ALA A 108 -4.87 3.25 10.75
CA ALA A 108 -4.83 3.52 9.32
C ALA A 108 -3.64 2.84 8.62
N LEU A 109 -2.45 2.88 9.24
CA LEU A 109 -1.23 2.25 8.72
C LEU A 109 -1.08 0.78 9.12
N SER A 110 -2.00 0.24 9.92
CA SER A 110 -1.94 -1.16 10.35
C SER A 110 -1.82 -2.18 9.21
N PRO A 111 -2.44 -2.01 8.02
CA PRO A 111 -2.26 -2.95 6.91
C PRO A 111 -0.81 -3.00 6.39
N LEU A 112 -0.08 -1.88 6.46
CA LEU A 112 1.33 -1.80 6.08
C LEU A 112 2.18 -2.65 7.02
N LEU A 113 2.06 -2.39 8.32
CA LEU A 113 2.81 -3.10 9.36
C LEU A 113 2.48 -4.59 9.37
N PHE A 114 1.21 -4.93 9.24
CA PHE A 114 0.72 -6.29 9.07
C PHE A 114 1.33 -6.97 7.83
N GLY A 115 1.33 -6.29 6.68
CA GLY A 115 1.94 -6.80 5.44
C GLY A 115 3.43 -7.09 5.58
N ILE A 116 4.17 -6.22 6.30
CA ILE A 116 5.61 -6.40 6.55
C ILE A 116 5.87 -7.63 7.41
N VAL A 117 5.21 -7.70 8.57
CA VAL A 117 5.49 -8.71 9.60
C VAL A 117 4.93 -10.09 9.20
N CYS A 118 3.70 -10.14 8.66
CA CYS A 118 3.04 -11.39 8.27
C CYS A 118 3.29 -11.79 6.81
N SER A 119 4.22 -11.15 6.10
CA SER A 119 4.52 -11.42 4.68
C SER A 119 4.75 -12.89 4.35
N GLN A 120 5.55 -13.61 5.16
CA GLN A 120 5.83 -15.04 4.96
C GLN A 120 4.56 -15.89 5.05
N HIS A 121 3.69 -15.59 6.01
CA HIS A 121 2.40 -16.26 6.21
C HIS A 121 1.45 -16.02 5.03
N LEU A 122 1.36 -14.78 4.56
CA LEU A 122 0.57 -14.40 3.38
C LEU A 122 1.07 -15.12 2.11
N LEU A 123 2.38 -15.19 1.90
CA LEU A 123 2.98 -15.85 0.75
C LEU A 123 2.91 -17.39 0.82
N HIS A 124 2.90 -17.96 2.03
CA HIS A 124 2.71 -19.41 2.23
C HIS A 124 1.36 -19.87 1.68
N ARG A 125 0.29 -19.11 1.98
CA ARG A 125 -1.07 -19.36 1.46
C ARG A 125 -1.44 -18.46 0.28
N LYS A 126 -0.47 -18.08 -0.57
CA LYS A 126 -0.66 -17.16 -1.71
C LYS A 126 -1.80 -17.55 -2.67
N LYS A 127 -2.11 -18.85 -2.82
CA LYS A 127 -3.23 -19.33 -3.64
C LYS A 127 -4.59 -18.91 -3.07
N LEU A 128 -4.77 -18.99 -1.75
CA LEU A 128 -6.00 -18.56 -1.09
C LEU A 128 -6.16 -17.04 -1.20
N LEU A 129 -5.07 -16.30 -0.95
CA LEU A 129 -5.05 -14.85 -1.17
C LEU A 129 -5.37 -14.49 -2.63
N CYS A 130 -4.86 -15.26 -3.60
CA CYS A 130 -5.18 -15.08 -5.02
C CYS A 130 -6.68 -15.22 -5.31
N TRP A 131 -7.36 -16.19 -4.70
CA TRP A 131 -8.81 -16.33 -4.86
C TRP A 131 -9.56 -15.12 -4.28
N GLY A 132 -9.16 -14.64 -3.10
CA GLY A 132 -9.72 -13.42 -2.53
C GLY A 132 -9.51 -12.19 -3.40
N VAL A 133 -8.29 -11.99 -3.91
CA VAL A 133 -7.98 -10.89 -4.85
C VAL A 133 -8.75 -11.02 -6.17
N ALA A 134 -8.87 -12.23 -6.72
CA ALA A 134 -9.61 -12.48 -7.96
C ALA A 134 -11.10 -12.15 -7.80
N PHE A 135 -11.69 -12.56 -6.67
CA PHE A 135 -13.06 -12.22 -6.32
C PHE A 135 -13.23 -10.69 -6.17
N CYS A 136 -12.34 -10.02 -5.45
CA CYS A 136 -12.40 -8.57 -5.28
C CYS A 136 -12.21 -7.83 -6.60
N MET A 137 -11.36 -8.32 -7.50
CA MET A 137 -11.20 -7.78 -8.86
C MET A 137 -12.49 -7.91 -9.67
N ALA A 138 -13.10 -9.10 -9.68
CA ALA A 138 -14.37 -9.32 -10.37
C ALA A 138 -15.48 -8.43 -9.78
N ALA A 139 -15.58 -8.35 -8.45
CA ALA A 139 -16.53 -7.48 -7.76
C ALA A 139 -16.30 -6.00 -8.08
N SER A 140 -15.04 -5.55 -8.19
CA SER A 140 -14.70 -4.18 -8.56
C SER A 140 -15.16 -3.84 -9.98
N LEU A 141 -14.97 -4.76 -10.94
CA LEU A 141 -15.46 -4.60 -12.31
C LEU A 141 -16.99 -4.59 -12.40
N VAL A 142 -17.66 -5.49 -11.66
CA VAL A 142 -19.12 -5.54 -11.58
C VAL A 142 -19.66 -4.25 -10.94
N GLY A 143 -19.08 -3.81 -9.83
CA GLY A 143 -19.46 -2.57 -9.15
C GLY A 143 -19.31 -1.36 -10.07
N LEU A 144 -18.21 -1.27 -10.82
CA LEU A 144 -17.98 -0.21 -11.81
C LEU A 144 -19.06 -0.23 -12.91
N ALA A 145 -19.39 -1.40 -13.44
CA ALA A 145 -20.43 -1.55 -14.45
C ALA A 145 -21.81 -1.13 -13.90
N LEU A 146 -22.16 -1.57 -12.68
CA LEU A 146 -23.42 -1.24 -12.03
C LEU A 146 -23.57 0.27 -11.77
N ASP A 147 -22.51 0.93 -11.32
CA ASP A 147 -22.50 2.38 -11.06
C ASP A 147 -22.55 3.20 -12.36
N LYS A 148 -22.00 2.66 -13.46
CA LYS A 148 -22.02 3.33 -14.77
C LYS A 148 -23.36 3.17 -15.49
N PHE A 149 -24.01 2.02 -15.38
CA PHE A 149 -25.23 1.69 -16.13
C PHE A 149 -26.51 1.70 -15.29
N GLY A 150 -26.40 1.93 -13.97
CA GLY A 150 -27.54 1.94 -13.05
C GLY A 150 -27.39 2.96 -11.94
N ALA A 151 -28.47 3.16 -11.18
CA ALA A 151 -28.47 4.00 -10.00
C ALA A 151 -28.20 3.15 -8.75
N VAL A 152 -27.08 3.40 -8.09
CA VAL A 152 -26.70 2.71 -6.85
C VAL A 152 -27.10 3.52 -5.61
N PRO A 153 -27.75 2.90 -4.60
CA PRO A 153 -28.36 3.63 -3.48
C PRO A 153 -27.34 4.22 -2.49
N TRP A 154 -26.10 3.75 -2.51
CA TRP A 154 -25.03 4.23 -1.63
C TRP A 154 -24.26 5.44 -2.18
N LYS A 155 -24.50 5.84 -3.44
CA LYS A 155 -23.81 6.97 -4.07
C LYS A 155 -24.27 8.31 -3.49
N GLY A 156 -23.32 9.16 -3.10
CA GLY A 156 -23.61 10.44 -2.46
C GLY A 156 -24.10 10.33 -1.01
N TYR A 157 -24.18 9.12 -0.43
CA TYR A 157 -24.64 8.94 0.94
C TYR A 157 -23.57 9.40 1.95
N SER A 158 -24.00 10.08 3.01
CA SER A 158 -23.16 10.47 4.15
C SER A 158 -23.82 10.00 5.45
N TYR A 159 -23.00 9.56 6.40
CA TYR A 159 -23.43 9.00 7.68
C TYR A 159 -22.56 9.53 8.81
N LEU A 160 -23.04 9.44 10.04
CA LEU A 160 -22.34 9.92 11.23
C LEU A 160 -21.67 8.73 11.94
N VAL A 161 -20.39 8.86 12.27
CA VAL A 161 -19.68 7.94 13.17
C VAL A 161 -19.17 8.75 14.35
N GLY A 162 -19.80 8.56 15.51
CA GLY A 162 -19.64 9.49 16.63
C GLY A 162 -20.13 10.88 16.22
N ASP A 163 -19.31 11.91 16.47
CA ASP A 163 -19.61 13.30 16.11
C ASP A 163 -19.12 13.70 14.70
N THR A 164 -18.58 12.75 13.92
CA THR A 164 -17.95 13.03 12.61
C THR A 164 -18.82 12.55 11.45
N GLN A 165 -19.06 13.43 10.48
CA GLN A 165 -19.78 13.08 9.25
C GLN A 165 -18.81 12.46 8.24
N LEU A 166 -19.00 11.18 7.93
CA LEU A 166 -18.21 10.44 6.95
C LEU A 166 -19.05 10.18 5.70
N SER A 167 -18.49 10.47 4.52
CA SER A 167 -19.11 10.09 3.25
C SER A 167 -18.93 8.58 2.98
N ALA A 168 -20.02 7.88 2.66
CA ALA A 168 -20.04 6.48 2.26
C ALA A 168 -19.58 6.31 0.80
N ASN A 169 -20.02 7.16 -0.11
CA ASN A 169 -19.47 7.30 -1.45
C ASN A 169 -19.50 8.79 -1.87
N THR A 170 -18.34 9.34 -2.21
CA THR A 170 -18.24 10.75 -2.64
C THR A 170 -18.77 10.89 -4.06
N ALA A 171 -19.97 11.47 -4.21
CA ALA A 171 -20.44 11.91 -5.52
C ALA A 171 -19.66 13.17 -5.93
N TRP A 172 -18.58 12.98 -6.70
CA TRP A 172 -17.81 14.08 -7.29
C TRP A 172 -17.83 13.94 -8.81
N SER A 173 -18.31 14.97 -9.50
CA SER A 173 -18.16 15.13 -10.95
C SER A 173 -16.88 15.91 -11.25
N ALA A 174 -16.26 15.63 -12.39
CA ALA A 174 -15.19 16.48 -12.95
C ALA A 174 -15.46 16.65 -14.45
N ASP A 175 -15.44 17.90 -14.93
CA ASP A 175 -15.79 18.24 -16.33
C ASP A 175 -17.11 17.58 -16.77
N GLU A 176 -18.17 17.72 -15.97
CA GLU A 176 -19.52 17.19 -16.25
C GLU A 176 -19.64 15.65 -16.34
N GLN A 177 -18.54 14.90 -16.15
CA GLN A 177 -18.52 13.45 -16.11
C GLN A 177 -18.55 12.93 -14.67
N ASP A 178 -19.51 12.03 -14.42
CA ASP A 178 -19.68 11.32 -13.17
C ASP A 178 -18.54 10.32 -12.95
N ARG A 179 -17.83 10.43 -11.82
CA ARG A 179 -16.70 9.56 -11.50
C ARG A 179 -17.21 8.29 -10.84
N ALA A 180 -17.30 7.21 -11.63
CA ALA A 180 -17.77 5.94 -11.10
C ALA A 180 -16.81 5.36 -10.05
N ALA A 181 -17.34 5.16 -8.84
CA ALA A 181 -16.64 4.57 -7.68
C ALA A 181 -17.09 3.13 -7.41
N GLY A 182 -18.16 2.67 -8.05
CA GLY A 182 -18.67 1.31 -7.94
C GLY A 182 -19.14 0.97 -6.52
N PHE A 183 -18.61 -0.13 -5.98
CA PHE A 183 -18.82 -0.50 -4.58
C PHE A 183 -17.86 0.17 -3.61
N ALA A 184 -16.80 0.82 -4.12
CA ALA A 184 -15.80 1.48 -3.29
C ALA A 184 -16.26 2.89 -2.87
N ARG A 185 -15.58 3.45 -1.87
CA ARG A 185 -15.87 4.78 -1.33
C ARG A 185 -15.61 5.92 -2.32
N VAL A 186 -14.56 5.81 -3.13
CA VAL A 186 -14.07 6.88 -4.01
C VAL A 186 -13.47 6.25 -5.28
N SER A 187 -13.69 6.87 -6.43
CA SER A 187 -13.22 6.39 -7.74
C SER A 187 -11.71 6.24 -7.83
N ASN A 188 -10.93 7.13 -7.19
CA ASN A 188 -9.47 7.03 -7.14
C ASN A 188 -9.05 5.73 -6.43
N VAL A 189 -9.66 5.43 -5.28
CA VAL A 189 -9.35 4.20 -4.52
C VAL A 189 -9.70 2.95 -5.35
N LEU A 190 -10.86 2.93 -6.03
CA LEU A 190 -11.23 1.82 -6.93
C LEU A 190 -10.16 1.58 -8.00
N SER A 191 -9.67 2.65 -8.64
CA SER A 191 -8.68 2.55 -9.71
C SER A 191 -7.33 2.00 -9.22
N ILE A 192 -6.93 2.37 -8.00
CA ILE A 192 -5.74 1.84 -7.33
C ILE A 192 -5.93 0.35 -7.04
N MET A 193 -7.10 -0.05 -6.52
CA MET A 193 -7.41 -1.46 -6.28
C MET A 193 -7.37 -2.28 -7.57
N LEU A 194 -7.99 -1.79 -8.66
CA LEU A 194 -7.97 -2.46 -9.97
C LEU A 194 -6.53 -2.66 -10.47
N ALA A 195 -5.67 -1.65 -10.36
CA ALA A 195 -4.27 -1.73 -10.75
C ALA A 195 -3.51 -2.78 -9.92
N LEU A 196 -3.61 -2.71 -8.59
CA LEU A 196 -2.88 -3.60 -7.67
C LEU A 196 -3.39 -5.04 -7.72
N TYR A 197 -4.71 -5.25 -7.78
CA TYR A 197 -5.30 -6.58 -7.94
C TYR A 197 -4.88 -7.22 -9.26
N THR A 198 -4.91 -6.46 -10.36
CA THR A 198 -4.47 -6.96 -11.66
C THR A 198 -3.01 -7.38 -11.62
N ILE A 199 -2.12 -6.51 -11.11
CA ILE A 199 -0.71 -6.84 -10.94
C ILE A 199 -0.58 -8.11 -10.09
N TYR A 200 -1.23 -8.21 -8.94
CA TYR A 200 -1.11 -9.41 -8.12
C TYR A 200 -1.57 -10.70 -8.84
N LEU A 201 -2.68 -10.66 -9.60
CA LEU A 201 -3.22 -11.81 -10.31
C LEU A 201 -2.32 -12.30 -11.46
N LEU A 202 -1.60 -11.37 -12.12
CA LEU A 202 -0.65 -11.73 -13.17
C LEU A 202 0.45 -12.69 -12.68
N MET A 203 0.71 -12.78 -11.36
CA MET A 203 1.62 -13.77 -10.75
C MET A 203 1.24 -15.23 -11.09
N PHE A 204 -0.05 -15.51 -11.23
CA PHE A 204 -0.58 -16.87 -11.37
C PHE A 204 -0.93 -17.22 -12.82
N ILE A 205 -1.08 -16.23 -13.70
CA ILE A 205 -1.48 -16.43 -15.09
C ILE A 205 -0.25 -16.79 -15.94
N ARG A 206 -0.26 -17.99 -16.54
CA ARG A 206 0.81 -18.45 -17.45
C ARG A 206 0.64 -17.96 -18.89
N SER A 207 -0.59 -17.90 -19.39
CA SER A 207 -0.87 -17.53 -20.78
C SER A 207 -0.58 -16.05 -21.03
N GLY A 208 0.21 -15.73 -22.08
CA GLY A 208 0.48 -14.35 -22.49
C GLY A 208 -0.79 -13.61 -22.91
N VAL A 209 -1.69 -14.29 -23.62
CA VAL A 209 -2.97 -13.73 -24.08
C VAL A 209 -3.87 -13.41 -22.90
N ALA A 210 -3.98 -14.31 -21.91
CA ALA A 210 -4.78 -14.06 -20.71
C ALA A 210 -4.22 -12.89 -19.88
N ARG A 211 -2.88 -12.75 -19.80
CA ARG A 211 -2.25 -11.59 -19.16
C ARG A 211 -2.57 -10.29 -19.89
N LEU A 212 -2.48 -10.29 -21.22
CA LEU A 212 -2.80 -9.13 -22.04
C LEU A 212 -4.29 -8.75 -21.92
N ALA A 213 -5.18 -9.74 -22.01
CA ALA A 213 -6.62 -9.53 -21.89
C ALA A 213 -7.00 -8.96 -20.52
N LEU A 214 -6.50 -9.54 -19.42
CA LEU A 214 -6.74 -9.01 -18.08
C LEU A 214 -6.19 -7.58 -17.93
N SER A 215 -5.00 -7.32 -18.45
CA SER A 215 -4.38 -5.98 -18.38
C SER A 215 -5.14 -4.95 -19.20
N ALA A 216 -5.67 -5.32 -20.37
CA ALA A 216 -6.49 -4.45 -21.21
C ALA A 216 -7.83 -4.11 -20.55
N VAL A 217 -8.50 -5.13 -19.98
CA VAL A 217 -9.74 -4.95 -19.22
C VAL A 217 -9.50 -4.05 -18.00
N ALA A 218 -8.42 -4.30 -17.25
CA ALA A 218 -8.06 -3.48 -16.10
C ALA A 218 -7.76 -2.03 -16.50
N MET A 219 -6.98 -1.81 -17.57
CA MET A 219 -6.68 -0.48 -18.07
C MET A 219 -7.94 0.27 -18.46
N TYR A 220 -8.83 -0.38 -19.22
CA TYR A 220 -10.11 0.21 -19.60
C TYR A 220 -10.94 0.60 -18.37
N ALA A 221 -11.06 -0.31 -17.40
CA ALA A 221 -11.78 -0.05 -16.16
C ALA A 221 -11.16 1.10 -15.35
N ILE A 222 -9.83 1.18 -15.26
CA ILE A 222 -9.11 2.27 -14.58
C ILE A 222 -9.39 3.61 -15.28
N VAL A 223 -9.31 3.68 -16.60
CA VAL A 223 -9.61 4.90 -17.37
C VAL A 223 -11.07 5.34 -17.15
N LEU A 224 -12.00 4.39 -17.07
CA LEU A 224 -13.41 4.69 -16.78
C LEU A 224 -13.65 5.31 -15.41
N THR A 225 -12.77 5.08 -14.42
CA THR A 225 -12.87 5.77 -13.12
C THR A 225 -12.45 7.25 -13.18
N THR A 226 -11.97 7.73 -14.34
CA THR A 226 -11.38 9.06 -14.60
C THR A 226 -10.09 9.37 -13.83
N SER A 227 -9.50 8.36 -13.18
CA SER A 227 -8.28 8.52 -12.37
C SER A 227 -7.02 8.40 -13.23
N LYS A 228 -6.46 9.55 -13.62
CA LYS A 228 -5.31 9.64 -14.54
C LYS A 228 -4.02 9.03 -13.96
N ALA A 229 -3.73 9.28 -12.68
CA ALA A 229 -2.49 8.83 -12.06
C ALA A 229 -2.39 7.29 -11.98
N PRO A 230 -3.41 6.55 -11.50
CA PRO A 230 -3.42 5.08 -11.55
C PRO A 230 -3.38 4.51 -12.97
N ALA A 231 -4.03 5.15 -13.95
CA ALA A 231 -3.95 4.73 -15.36
C ALA A 231 -2.52 4.79 -15.91
N ALA A 232 -1.86 5.94 -15.74
CA ALA A 232 -0.49 6.14 -16.19
C ALA A 232 0.48 5.22 -15.45
N ALA A 233 0.34 5.10 -14.12
CA ALA A 233 1.17 4.22 -13.31
C ALA A 233 1.05 2.75 -13.73
N PHE A 234 -0.17 2.27 -13.99
CA PHE A 234 -0.40 0.91 -14.45
C PHE A 234 0.20 0.68 -15.85
N ALA A 235 0.06 1.63 -16.78
CA ALA A 235 0.64 1.55 -18.12
C ALA A 235 2.17 1.45 -18.08
N LEU A 236 2.82 2.34 -17.32
CA LEU A 236 4.26 2.36 -17.14
C LEU A 236 4.76 1.09 -16.44
N THR A 237 3.98 0.56 -15.49
CA THR A 237 4.30 -0.71 -14.82
C THR A 237 4.22 -1.89 -15.79
N MET A 238 3.24 -1.93 -16.69
CA MET A 238 3.22 -2.94 -17.76
C MET A 238 4.46 -2.80 -18.66
N GLY A 239 4.86 -1.56 -18.98
CA GLY A 239 6.12 -1.25 -19.67
C GLY A 239 7.35 -1.84 -18.96
N LEU A 240 7.47 -1.62 -17.65
CA LEU A 240 8.54 -2.19 -16.82
C LEU A 240 8.58 -3.72 -16.94
N LEU A 241 7.43 -4.40 -16.90
CA LEU A 241 7.35 -5.86 -17.04
C LEU A 241 7.85 -6.37 -18.41
N PHE A 242 7.77 -5.57 -19.46
CA PHE A 242 8.35 -5.91 -20.77
C PHE A 242 9.87 -5.79 -20.76
N ILE A 243 10.43 -4.75 -20.14
CA ILE A 243 11.87 -4.47 -20.10
C ILE A 243 12.60 -5.11 -18.90
N GLN A 244 11.91 -5.88 -18.07
CA GLN A 244 12.43 -6.45 -16.81
C GLN A 244 13.73 -7.27 -16.97
N ARG A 245 14.02 -7.78 -18.17
CA ARG A 245 15.28 -8.51 -18.46
C ARG A 245 16.50 -7.58 -18.49
N MET A 246 16.28 -6.27 -18.70
CA MET A 246 17.32 -5.24 -18.73
C MET A 246 17.50 -4.66 -17.33
N THR A 247 18.24 -5.37 -16.48
CA THR A 247 18.37 -5.03 -15.05
C THR A 247 18.89 -3.62 -14.81
N TRP A 248 19.88 -3.16 -15.58
CA TRP A 248 20.41 -1.79 -15.49
C TRP A 248 19.37 -0.73 -15.87
N THR A 249 18.66 -0.92 -16.97
CA THR A 249 17.57 -0.01 -17.38
C THR A 249 16.48 0.05 -16.32
N CYS A 250 16.10 -1.09 -15.73
CA CYS A 250 15.12 -1.13 -14.66
C CYS A 250 15.61 -0.42 -13.40
N ARG A 251 16.89 -0.56 -13.04
CA ARG A 251 17.49 0.15 -11.89
C ARG A 251 17.46 1.66 -12.11
N ILE A 252 17.90 2.14 -13.26
CA ILE A 252 17.87 3.56 -13.62
C ILE A 252 16.43 4.06 -13.57
N LEU A 253 15.49 3.35 -14.18
CA LEU A 253 14.08 3.71 -14.18
C LEU A 253 13.49 3.79 -12.76
N CYS A 254 13.81 2.83 -11.88
CA CYS A 254 13.37 2.86 -10.48
C CYS A 254 13.94 4.07 -9.73
N VAL A 255 15.23 4.40 -9.93
CA VAL A 255 15.85 5.58 -9.32
C VAL A 255 15.19 6.86 -9.84
N VAL A 256 15.00 6.99 -11.15
CA VAL A 256 14.32 8.13 -11.77
C VAL A 256 12.91 8.28 -11.21
N VAL A 257 12.17 7.17 -11.08
CA VAL A 257 10.79 7.22 -10.61
C VAL A 257 10.69 7.66 -9.15
N VAL A 258 11.55 7.14 -8.29
CA VAL A 258 11.60 7.58 -6.88
C VAL A 258 12.08 9.03 -6.79
N ALA A 259 13.15 9.40 -7.50
CA ALA A 259 13.69 10.76 -7.49
C ALA A 259 12.66 11.78 -7.99
N PHE A 260 11.91 11.46 -9.05
CA PHE A 260 10.89 12.36 -9.59
C PHE A 260 9.72 12.56 -8.62
N GLY A 261 9.33 11.52 -7.86
CA GLY A 261 8.32 11.65 -6.81
C GLY A 261 8.73 12.60 -5.67
N LEU A 262 10.03 12.74 -5.40
CA LEU A 262 10.57 13.74 -4.46
C LEU A 262 10.72 15.11 -5.12
N LEU A 263 11.13 15.14 -6.40
CA LEU A 263 11.38 16.36 -7.13
C LEU A 263 10.09 17.15 -7.41
N LEU A 264 8.99 16.47 -7.73
CA LEU A 264 7.71 17.10 -8.07
C LEU A 264 7.24 18.13 -7.02
N PRO A 265 7.13 17.78 -5.73
CA PRO A 265 6.82 18.77 -4.68
C PRO A 265 7.81 19.93 -4.60
N THR A 266 9.10 19.67 -4.78
CA THR A 266 10.12 20.73 -4.71
C THR A 266 10.07 21.68 -5.90
N LEU A 267 9.65 21.22 -7.08
CA LEU A 267 9.48 22.08 -8.25
C LEU A 267 8.39 23.14 -8.03
N GLY A 268 7.32 22.78 -7.32
CA GLY A 268 6.27 23.73 -6.94
C GLY A 268 6.74 24.84 -6.00
N LEU A 269 7.80 24.59 -5.22
CA LEU A 269 8.41 25.61 -4.36
C LEU A 269 9.34 26.55 -5.12
N MET A 270 10.00 26.04 -6.16
CA MET A 270 11.01 26.79 -6.90
C MET A 270 10.42 27.61 -8.05
N HIS A 271 9.31 27.15 -8.65
CA HIS A 271 8.73 27.75 -9.82
C HIS A 271 7.23 28.01 -9.63
N HIS A 272 6.82 29.24 -9.94
CA HIS A 272 5.41 29.58 -10.09
C HIS A 272 5.05 29.33 -11.56
N PHE A 273 4.28 28.29 -11.82
CA PHE A 273 3.86 27.98 -13.19
C PHE A 273 2.75 28.95 -13.59
N ASP A 274 2.83 29.53 -14.79
CA ASP A 274 1.82 30.49 -15.27
C ASP A 274 0.55 29.77 -15.77
N MET A 275 -0.61 30.16 -15.26
CA MET A 275 -1.91 29.52 -15.53
C MET A 275 -2.30 29.60 -17.01
N ARG A 276 -1.86 30.64 -17.72
CA ARG A 276 -2.18 30.81 -19.15
C ARG A 276 -1.58 29.71 -20.02
N THR A 277 -0.37 29.26 -19.69
CA THR A 277 0.31 28.18 -20.43
C THR A 277 -0.36 26.81 -20.28
N VAL A 278 -1.07 26.58 -19.16
CA VAL A 278 -1.78 25.32 -18.89
C VAL A 278 -3.22 25.35 -19.44
N SER A 279 -3.86 26.53 -19.46
CA SER A 279 -5.20 26.71 -20.05
C SER A 279 -5.20 26.47 -21.56
N GLU A 280 -4.12 26.79 -22.27
CA GLU A 280 -3.98 26.50 -23.72
C GLU A 280 -3.69 25.00 -24.00
N GLY A 281 -3.20 24.25 -23.01
CA GLY A 281 -2.87 22.81 -23.10
C GLY A 281 -4.00 21.84 -22.73
N GLY A 282 -5.20 22.35 -22.43
CA GLY A 282 -6.40 21.57 -22.09
C GLY A 282 -6.49 21.14 -20.61
N SER A 283 -7.71 20.87 -20.13
CA SER A 283 -8.07 20.54 -18.73
C SER A 283 -7.38 19.29 -18.14
N SER A 284 -6.50 18.64 -18.91
CA SER A 284 -5.88 17.37 -18.56
C SER A 284 -4.90 17.48 -17.37
N LEU A 285 -4.19 18.60 -17.21
CA LEU A 285 -3.16 18.82 -16.20
C LEU A 285 -3.55 19.81 -15.08
N ALA A 286 -4.77 20.34 -15.10
CA ALA A 286 -5.22 21.37 -14.15
C ALA A 286 -5.02 20.96 -12.67
N SER A 287 -5.31 19.70 -12.33
CA SER A 287 -5.13 19.21 -10.94
C SER A 287 -3.65 19.06 -10.53
N LEU A 288 -2.73 18.84 -11.47
CA LEU A 288 -1.29 18.81 -11.17
C LEU A 288 -0.76 20.23 -10.99
N TYR A 289 -1.24 21.15 -11.83
CA TYR A 289 -0.93 22.56 -11.73
C TYR A 289 -1.37 23.17 -10.39
N ASP A 290 -2.59 22.86 -9.94
CA ASP A 290 -3.09 23.33 -8.64
C ASP A 290 -2.22 22.81 -7.47
N ARG A 291 -1.77 21.55 -7.55
CA ARG A 291 -0.85 20.98 -6.54
C ARG A 291 0.49 21.71 -6.49
N LEU A 292 1.07 21.96 -7.66
CA LEU A 292 2.39 22.59 -7.79
C LEU A 292 2.38 24.04 -7.30
N ASN A 293 1.30 24.79 -7.55
CA ASN A 293 1.26 26.21 -7.21
C ASN A 293 0.56 26.53 -5.89
N ASN A 294 -0.35 25.67 -5.42
CA ASN A 294 -1.16 25.93 -4.22
C ASN A 294 -0.93 24.86 -3.14
N THR A 295 -1.23 23.59 -3.41
CA THR A 295 -1.34 22.58 -2.34
C THR A 295 0.00 22.30 -1.65
N TRP A 296 1.04 21.97 -2.43
CA TRP A 296 2.34 21.61 -1.85
C TRP A 296 3.09 22.82 -1.28
N PRO A 297 3.14 23.99 -1.95
CA PRO A 297 3.78 25.17 -1.39
C PRO A 297 3.15 25.65 -0.09
N ARG A 298 1.82 25.74 -0.02
CA ARG A 298 1.15 26.22 1.21
C ARG A 298 1.40 25.30 2.41
N LEU A 299 1.45 23.98 2.17
CA LEU A 299 1.79 23.02 3.22
C LEU A 299 3.24 23.22 3.69
N VAL A 300 4.16 23.45 2.76
CA VAL A 300 5.58 23.69 3.10
C VAL A 300 5.74 24.99 3.86
N ASP A 301 5.08 26.06 3.44
CA ASP A 301 5.07 27.35 4.14
C ASP A 301 4.54 27.19 5.56
N PHE A 302 3.43 26.46 5.74
CA PHE A 302 2.90 26.17 7.06
C PHE A 302 3.91 25.40 7.93
N MET A 303 4.50 24.34 7.41
CA MET A 303 5.49 23.54 8.12
C MET A 303 6.73 24.36 8.51
N ASN A 304 7.14 25.30 7.67
CA ASN A 304 8.24 26.22 7.96
C ASN A 304 7.86 27.26 9.01
N LEU A 305 6.65 27.84 8.92
CA LEU A 305 6.12 28.79 9.90
C LEU A 305 6.00 28.18 11.30
N GLN A 306 5.63 26.91 11.39
CA GLN A 306 5.57 26.17 12.65
C GLN A 306 6.95 25.65 13.12
N GLY A 307 8.00 25.77 12.30
CA GLY A 307 9.33 25.22 12.61
C GLY A 307 9.43 23.69 12.51
N TRP A 308 8.48 23.03 11.85
CA TRP A 308 8.35 21.57 11.75
C TRP A 308 9.01 20.98 10.51
N GLY A 309 9.59 21.80 9.61
CA GLY A 309 10.12 21.33 8.32
C GLY A 309 11.22 20.25 8.42
N LEU A 310 12.01 20.24 9.50
CA LEU A 310 13.08 19.25 9.70
C LEU A 310 12.60 17.99 10.45
N THR A 311 11.77 18.16 11.47
CA THR A 311 11.30 17.09 12.36
C THR A 311 10.04 16.40 11.86
N GLY A 312 9.27 17.08 11.01
CA GLY A 312 7.88 16.74 10.73
C GLY A 312 6.95 17.29 11.80
N ALA A 313 5.64 17.27 11.50
CA ALA A 313 4.56 17.58 12.43
C ALA A 313 4.30 16.44 13.42
N GLY A 314 4.72 15.22 13.09
CA GLY A 314 4.62 14.05 13.95
C GLY A 314 3.56 13.03 13.53
N PHE A 315 3.71 11.80 14.04
CA PHE A 315 2.82 10.68 13.80
C PHE A 315 1.45 10.92 14.48
N GLY A 316 0.39 11.06 13.70
CA GLY A 316 -0.92 11.50 14.20
C GLY A 316 -1.41 12.85 13.66
N MET A 317 -0.52 13.62 13.03
CA MET A 317 -0.81 15.01 12.63
C MET A 317 -1.09 15.19 11.13
N VAL A 318 -1.11 14.12 10.33
CA VAL A 318 -1.25 14.21 8.87
C VAL A 318 -2.35 13.28 8.37
N GLY A 319 -3.08 13.71 7.32
CA GLY A 319 -4.07 12.89 6.64
C GLY A 319 -5.40 12.76 7.38
N SER A 320 -6.08 11.63 7.21
CA SER A 320 -7.46 11.40 7.69
C SER A 320 -7.60 11.48 9.21
N THR A 321 -6.51 11.29 9.95
CA THR A 321 -6.47 11.51 11.40
C THR A 321 -6.89 12.93 11.77
N MET A 322 -6.44 13.93 11.01
CA MET A 322 -6.80 15.34 11.23
C MET A 322 -8.25 15.66 10.90
N ALA A 323 -8.90 14.84 10.07
CA ALA A 323 -10.33 14.98 9.77
C ALA A 323 -11.21 14.52 10.93
N ILE A 324 -10.78 13.47 11.65
CA ILE A 324 -11.56 12.85 12.73
C ILE A 324 -11.22 13.46 14.08
N PHE A 325 -9.93 13.72 14.32
CA PHE A 325 -9.41 14.31 15.55
C PHE A 325 -8.66 15.60 15.19
N PRO A 326 -9.39 16.69 14.85
CA PRO A 326 -8.76 17.93 14.41
C PRO A 326 -7.95 18.58 15.53
N VAL A 327 -6.73 19.00 15.20
CA VAL A 327 -5.88 19.81 16.08
C VAL A 327 -6.00 21.27 15.65
N PRO A 328 -6.47 22.18 16.53
CA PRO A 328 -6.72 23.57 16.17
C PRO A 328 -5.51 24.24 15.51
N GLY A 329 -5.72 24.87 14.35
CA GLY A 329 -4.69 25.59 13.61
C GLY A 329 -3.77 24.71 12.76
N SER A 330 -4.08 23.42 12.60
CA SER A 330 -3.30 22.47 11.77
C SER A 330 -4.11 21.85 10.62
N ASP A 331 -5.22 22.48 10.21
CA ASP A 331 -6.15 21.93 9.22
C ASP A 331 -5.51 21.67 7.85
N ILE A 332 -4.48 22.43 7.51
CA ILE A 332 -3.74 22.28 6.24
C ILE A 332 -3.03 20.94 6.12
N LEU A 333 -2.72 20.26 7.24
CA LEU A 333 -2.09 18.94 7.25
C LEU A 333 -3.02 17.80 6.81
N LEU A 334 -4.32 18.09 6.61
CA LEU A 334 -5.27 17.17 6.00
C LEU A 334 -4.97 16.93 4.51
N GLY A 335 -4.42 17.92 3.81
CA GLY A 335 -4.34 17.99 2.35
C GLY A 335 -3.09 17.38 1.71
N ALA A 336 -2.31 16.56 2.42
CA ALA A 336 -1.13 15.92 1.84
C ALA A 336 -1.57 14.86 0.80
N ASP A 337 -1.57 15.22 -0.48
CA ASP A 337 -2.05 14.39 -1.58
C ASP A 337 -0.92 13.78 -2.42
N SER A 338 0.28 13.68 -1.85
CA SER A 338 1.44 13.00 -2.41
C SER A 338 2.11 12.20 -1.30
N SER A 339 2.50 10.96 -1.58
CA SER A 339 3.09 10.08 -0.58
C SER A 339 4.45 10.59 -0.07
N ALA A 340 5.19 11.30 -0.93
CA ALA A 340 6.45 11.97 -0.54
C ALA A 340 6.19 13.14 0.42
N VAL A 341 5.22 13.99 0.08
CA VAL A 341 4.80 15.13 0.89
C VAL A 341 4.21 14.67 2.21
N TYR A 342 3.41 13.59 2.21
CA TYR A 342 2.83 12.98 3.40
C TYR A 342 3.92 12.52 4.38
N LEU A 343 4.92 11.76 3.88
CA LEU A 343 6.03 11.31 4.73
C LEU A 343 6.86 12.46 5.26
N TRP A 344 7.14 13.48 4.44
CA TRP A 344 7.86 14.67 4.88
C TRP A 344 7.07 15.47 5.92
N ALA A 345 5.78 15.70 5.70
CA ALA A 345 4.93 16.39 6.67
C ALA A 345 4.87 15.62 8.00
N MET A 346 4.86 14.28 7.96
CA MET A 346 4.80 13.46 9.17
C MET A 346 6.14 13.34 9.91
N LEU A 347 7.25 13.12 9.18
CA LEU A 347 8.54 12.69 9.73
C LEU A 347 9.72 13.60 9.35
N GLY A 348 9.47 14.70 8.65
CA GLY A 348 10.47 15.65 8.19
C GLY A 348 11.51 14.99 7.28
N VAL A 349 12.79 15.26 7.53
CA VAL A 349 13.91 14.70 6.74
C VAL A 349 13.93 13.17 6.79
N VAL A 350 13.54 12.58 7.92
CA VAL A 350 13.46 11.13 8.05
C VAL A 350 12.40 10.55 7.12
N GLY A 351 11.31 11.27 6.88
CA GLY A 351 10.30 10.92 5.88
C GLY A 351 10.86 10.80 4.46
N VAL A 352 11.73 11.72 4.07
CA VAL A 352 12.42 11.68 2.76
C VAL A 352 13.33 10.46 2.66
N LEU A 353 14.07 10.14 3.73
CA LEU A 353 14.92 8.94 3.77
C LEU A 353 14.09 7.66 3.64
N LEU A 354 12.93 7.59 4.30
CA LEU A 354 12.02 6.46 4.19
C LEU A 354 11.45 6.31 2.78
N TYR A 355 11.12 7.43 2.12
CA TYR A 355 10.69 7.40 0.72
C TYR A 355 11.81 6.87 -0.19
N LEU A 356 13.08 7.25 0.06
CA LEU A 356 14.25 6.76 -0.66
C LEU A 356 14.54 5.27 -0.44
N LEU A 357 14.12 4.67 0.69
CA LEU A 357 14.28 3.22 0.93
C LEU A 357 13.53 2.34 -0.09
N GLN A 358 12.63 2.93 -0.89
CA GLN A 358 12.04 2.23 -2.03
C GLN A 358 13.10 1.79 -3.06
N ILE A 359 14.18 2.56 -3.26
CA ILE A 359 15.24 2.23 -4.23
C ILE A 359 15.93 0.89 -3.88
N PRO A 360 16.52 0.70 -2.68
CA PRO A 360 17.16 -0.57 -2.34
C PRO A 360 16.15 -1.74 -2.29
N MET A 361 14.89 -1.49 -1.90
CA MET A 361 13.84 -2.50 -1.96
C MET A 361 13.59 -2.95 -3.41
N LEU A 362 13.37 -2.03 -4.33
CA LEU A 362 13.15 -2.32 -5.76
C LEU A 362 14.38 -3.00 -6.37
N PHE A 363 15.60 -2.59 -6.00
CA PHE A 363 16.83 -3.23 -6.48
C PHE A 363 16.95 -4.69 -6.05
N LYS A 364 16.61 -5.00 -4.79
CA LYS A 364 16.56 -6.38 -4.30
C LYS A 364 15.52 -7.20 -5.08
N LEU A 365 14.36 -6.62 -5.38
CA LEU A 365 13.32 -7.28 -6.17
C LEU A 365 13.68 -7.46 -7.65
N ILE A 366 14.43 -6.54 -8.25
CA ILE A 366 14.97 -6.68 -9.62
C ILE A 366 15.93 -7.87 -9.72
N ASN A 367 16.72 -8.10 -8.67
CA ASN A 367 17.68 -9.21 -8.64
C ASN A 367 17.00 -10.57 -8.37
N ASP A 368 15.75 -10.59 -7.90
CA ASP A 368 15.00 -11.82 -7.67
C ASP A 368 14.33 -12.31 -8.96
N SER A 369 14.81 -13.44 -9.48
CA SER A 369 14.27 -14.08 -10.69
C SER A 369 12.92 -14.79 -10.49
N SER A 370 12.49 -14.95 -9.23
CA SER A 370 11.24 -15.60 -8.89
C SER A 370 10.04 -14.87 -9.48
N ARG A 371 8.92 -15.57 -9.68
CA ARG A 371 7.67 -14.93 -10.08
C ARG A 371 7.15 -13.98 -9.00
N ILE A 372 7.43 -14.27 -7.73
CA ILE A 372 6.99 -13.43 -6.61
C ILE A 372 7.75 -12.11 -6.64
N GLY A 373 9.08 -12.16 -6.73
CA GLY A 373 9.94 -10.97 -6.79
C GLY A 373 9.56 -10.02 -7.92
N ARG A 374 9.35 -10.55 -9.14
CA ARG A 374 8.91 -9.76 -10.29
C ARG A 374 7.57 -9.06 -10.09
N MET A 375 6.62 -9.70 -9.42
CA MET A 375 5.30 -9.11 -9.20
C MET A 375 5.31 -8.11 -8.06
N LEU A 376 6.06 -8.38 -6.99
CA LEU A 376 6.29 -7.40 -5.92
C LEU A 376 7.07 -6.18 -6.42
N LEU A 377 7.99 -6.36 -7.37
CA LEU A 377 8.66 -5.26 -8.09
C LEU A 377 7.62 -4.40 -8.82
N ALA A 378 6.76 -5.01 -9.64
CA ALA A 378 5.72 -4.30 -10.37
C ALA A 378 4.74 -3.59 -9.42
N THR A 379 4.35 -4.24 -8.33
CA THR A 379 3.51 -3.66 -7.27
C THR A 379 4.18 -2.45 -6.64
N GLY A 380 5.45 -2.55 -6.21
CA GLY A 380 6.19 -1.44 -5.60
C GLY A 380 6.42 -0.28 -6.57
N PHE A 381 6.72 -0.58 -7.83
CA PHE A 381 6.89 0.42 -8.87
C PHE A 381 5.59 1.17 -9.18
N CYS A 382 4.48 0.44 -9.32
CA CYS A 382 3.14 1.03 -9.49
C CYS A 382 2.76 1.88 -8.28
N TRP A 383 2.98 1.37 -7.06
CA TRP A 383 2.74 2.09 -5.82
C TRP A 383 3.47 3.44 -5.78
N CYS A 384 4.75 3.45 -6.16
CA CYS A 384 5.57 4.67 -6.20
C CYS A 384 5.04 5.70 -7.22
N LEU A 385 4.70 5.26 -8.43
CA LEU A 385 4.16 6.13 -9.48
C LEU A 385 2.81 6.76 -9.11
N ILE A 386 1.90 5.98 -8.52
CA ILE A 386 0.63 6.53 -8.01
C ILE A 386 0.92 7.51 -6.88
N GLY A 387 1.89 7.18 -6.02
CA GLY A 387 2.34 7.98 -4.89
C GLY A 387 2.82 9.40 -5.22
N TRP A 388 3.10 9.72 -6.48
CA TRP A 388 3.52 11.07 -6.89
C TRP A 388 2.44 12.12 -6.65
N THR A 389 1.18 11.77 -6.91
CA THR A 389 0.03 12.71 -6.88
C THR A 389 -1.17 12.15 -6.12
N THR A 390 -0.94 11.06 -5.39
CA THR A 390 -1.90 10.52 -4.43
C THR A 390 -1.16 10.08 -3.18
N ASP A 391 -1.77 10.34 -2.03
CA ASP A 391 -1.33 9.75 -0.78
C ASP A 391 -1.76 8.28 -0.70
N MET A 392 -0.78 7.39 -0.87
CA MET A 392 -0.97 5.95 -0.86
C MET A 392 -1.06 5.38 0.56
N PHE A 393 -0.62 6.14 1.57
CA PHE A 393 -0.65 5.71 2.97
C PHE A 393 -2.06 5.72 3.56
N GLU A 394 -2.99 6.44 2.95
CA GLU A 394 -4.43 6.40 3.31
C GLU A 394 -5.17 5.24 2.62
N VAL A 395 -4.52 4.55 1.67
CA VAL A 395 -5.13 3.44 0.93
C VAL A 395 -4.71 2.10 1.54
N ALA A 396 -5.58 1.53 2.38
CA ALA A 396 -5.31 0.29 3.12
C ALA A 396 -4.86 -0.89 2.24
N VAL A 397 -5.47 -1.07 1.07
CA VAL A 397 -5.09 -2.12 0.11
C VAL A 397 -3.67 -1.89 -0.43
N ALA A 398 -3.33 -0.64 -0.73
CA ALA A 398 -1.99 -0.29 -1.20
C ALA A 398 -0.93 -0.54 -0.12
N ASN A 399 -1.23 -0.16 1.11
CA ASN A 399 -0.41 -0.42 2.29
C ASN A 399 -0.15 -1.92 2.52
N LEU A 400 -1.17 -2.77 2.39
CA LEU A 400 -1.01 -4.22 2.49
C LEU A 400 0.00 -4.75 1.46
N PHE A 401 -0.14 -4.34 0.19
CA PHE A 401 0.68 -4.84 -0.90
C PHE A 401 2.13 -4.32 -0.87
N ILE A 402 2.36 -3.05 -0.54
CA ILE A 402 3.72 -2.53 -0.36
C ILE A 402 4.37 -3.13 0.90
N GLY A 403 3.57 -3.36 1.95
CA GLY A 403 4.02 -4.07 3.15
C GLY A 403 4.45 -5.50 2.85
N LEU A 404 3.69 -6.22 2.02
CA LEU A 404 4.04 -7.56 1.53
C LEU A 404 5.38 -7.54 0.76
N ALA A 405 5.60 -6.52 -0.09
CA ALA A 405 6.85 -6.37 -0.85
C ALA A 405 8.05 -6.10 0.08
N ALA A 406 7.91 -5.16 1.01
CA ALA A 406 8.96 -4.84 1.99
C ALA A 406 9.25 -6.04 2.91
N GLY A 407 8.22 -6.71 3.42
CA GLY A 407 8.34 -7.89 4.27
C GLY A 407 9.05 -9.04 3.57
N TYR A 408 8.75 -9.29 2.29
CA TYR A 408 9.42 -10.30 1.47
C TYR A 408 10.93 -10.02 1.34
N VAL A 409 11.31 -8.78 1.06
CA VAL A 409 12.71 -8.37 0.94
C VAL A 409 13.45 -8.46 2.28
N LEU A 410 12.81 -8.05 3.37
CA LEU A 410 13.37 -8.14 4.71
C LEU A 410 13.54 -9.59 5.18
N ALA A 411 12.64 -10.49 4.77
CA ALA A 411 12.76 -11.91 5.04
C ALA A 411 13.91 -12.56 4.27
N ALA A 412 14.09 -12.21 2.99
CA ALA A 412 15.18 -12.73 2.16
C ALA A 412 16.56 -12.34 2.71
N ALA A 413 16.73 -11.09 3.15
CA ALA A 413 17.98 -10.61 3.75
C ALA A 413 18.41 -11.41 5.00
N ARG A 414 17.45 -11.94 5.77
CA ARG A 414 17.74 -12.77 6.97
C ARG A 414 18.37 -14.10 6.63
N VAL A 415 18.04 -14.69 5.48
CA VAL A 415 18.61 -15.97 5.06
C VAL A 415 20.07 -15.79 4.66
N GLU A 416 20.44 -14.62 4.13
CA GLU A 416 21.81 -14.27 3.76
C GLU A 416 22.69 -13.95 4.98
N ASP A 417 22.13 -13.38 6.06
CA ASP A 417 22.84 -13.01 7.28
C ASP A 417 23.16 -14.19 8.23
N VAL A 418 22.57 -15.37 8.02
CA VAL A 418 22.95 -16.59 8.77
C VAL A 418 24.24 -17.14 8.16
N PRO A 419 25.36 -17.22 8.91
CA PRO A 419 26.58 -17.82 8.39
C PRO A 419 26.27 -19.25 7.96
N GLN A 420 26.37 -19.55 6.67
CA GLN A 420 26.33 -20.93 6.22
C GLN A 420 27.44 -21.69 6.96
N PRO A 421 27.17 -22.83 7.60
CA PRO A 421 28.23 -23.67 8.11
C PRO A 421 29.12 -23.99 6.92
N ARG A 422 30.39 -23.54 6.99
CA ARG A 422 31.41 -23.81 5.98
C ARG A 422 31.34 -25.28 5.60
N GLN A 423 30.87 -25.59 4.39
CA GLN A 423 31.18 -26.85 3.72
C GLN A 423 32.66 -26.84 3.28
N ARG A 424 33.57 -26.56 4.21
CA ARG A 424 34.99 -26.88 4.08
C ARG A 424 35.20 -28.17 4.84
N GLU A 425 35.91 -29.11 4.20
CA GLU A 425 36.29 -30.45 4.69
C GLU A 425 35.29 -31.57 4.40
N LEU A 426 35.03 -31.87 3.13
CA LEU A 426 34.72 -33.26 2.71
C LEU A 426 35.07 -33.58 1.26
N LYS A 427 36.00 -32.82 0.65
CA LYS A 427 36.47 -33.06 -0.73
C LYS A 427 38.00 -33.08 -0.90
N LEU A 428 38.76 -33.41 0.15
CA LEU A 428 40.24 -33.41 0.06
C LEU A 428 40.95 -34.70 0.50
N ASN A 429 40.25 -35.78 0.85
CA ASN A 429 40.90 -37.04 1.26
C ASN A 429 40.60 -38.28 0.40
N THR A 430 40.14 -38.13 -0.85
CA THR A 430 39.95 -39.30 -1.75
C THR A 430 40.87 -39.35 -2.97
N LEU A 431 41.92 -38.52 -3.02
CA LEU A 431 42.94 -38.62 -4.08
C LEU A 431 44.35 -38.46 -3.49
N SER A 432 44.91 -39.55 -2.97
CA SER A 432 46.35 -39.86 -3.07
C SER A 432 46.68 -41.19 -2.38
N ALA A 433 46.79 -42.26 -3.17
CA ALA A 433 47.92 -43.18 -3.11
C ALA A 433 47.81 -44.19 -4.27
N PRO A 434 48.62 -44.05 -5.33
CA PRO A 434 49.11 -45.19 -6.09
C PRO A 434 50.40 -45.69 -5.42
N TYR A 435 50.44 -46.95 -4.98
CA TYR A 435 51.57 -47.88 -5.08
C TYR A 435 51.09 -49.30 -4.74
#